data_AF-U4R4M9-F1
#
_entry.id   AF-U4R4M9-F1
#
_cell.length_a   1.000
_cell.length_b   1.000
_cell.length_c   1.000
_cell.angle_alpha   90.00
_cell.angle_beta   90.00
_cell.angle_gamma   90.00
#
_symmetry.space_group_name_H-M   'P 1'
#
loop_
_entity.id
_entity.type
_entity.pdbx_description
1 polymer ?
#
loop_
_entity_poly.entity_id
_entity_poly.type
_entity_poly.pdbx_seq_one_letter_code
_entity_poly.pdbx_strand_id
1 'polypeptide(L)' 'MNFCTIRCCICESVLLNLPEEEISRLNGLTFRCESCGHKLLLDGTNVSKDMSADTTYNLYKYDLNI' A
#
# COMPACT_ATOMS: atom_id res chain seq x y z
N MET A 1 -15.22 1.68 -17.81
CA MET A 1 -14.20 2.04 -16.81
C MET A 1 -13.29 0.84 -16.64
N ASN A 2 -12.00 0.97 -16.93
CA ASN A 2 -11.04 -0.10 -16.72
C ASN A 2 -10.54 -0.02 -15.28
N PHE A 3 -10.73 -1.10 -14.53
CA PHE A 3 -10.18 -1.24 -13.19
C PHE A 3 -8.83 -1.92 -13.28
N CYS A 4 -7.86 -1.40 -12.54
CA CYS A 4 -6.56 -2.02 -12.37
C CYS A 4 -6.51 -2.66 -10.98
N THR A 5 -6.25 -3.97 -10.96
CA THR A 5 -6.04 -4.69 -9.72
C THR A 5 -4.55 -4.81 -9.42
N ILE A 6 -4.09 -4.08 -8.41
CA ILE A 6 -2.72 -4.16 -7.93
C ILE A 6 -2.63 -5.27 -6.89
N ARG A 7 -1.63 -6.14 -7.03
CA ARG A 7 -1.40 -7.27 -6.14
C ARG A 7 -0.08 -7.13 -5.41
N CYS A 8 -0.02 -7.70 -4.21
CA CYS A 8 1.21 -7.79 -3.44
C CYS A 8 2.26 -8.57 -4.20
N CYS A 9 3.43 -7.98 -4.41
CA CYS A 9 4.56 -8.65 -5.07
C CYS A 9 5.21 -9.76 -4.22
N ILE A 10 4.72 -9.99 -2.99
CA ILE A 10 5.25 -11.00 -2.05
C ILE A 10 4.29 -12.18 -1.88
N CYS A 11 3.00 -11.91 -1.68
CA CYS A 11 1.99 -12.93 -1.37
C CYS A 11 0.83 -12.96 -2.38
N GLU A 12 0.92 -12.18 -3.46
CA GLU A 12 -0.04 -12.12 -4.57
C GLU A 12 -1.48 -11.72 -4.20
N SER A 13 -1.69 -11.35 -2.93
CA SER A 13 -2.99 -10.88 -2.43
C SER A 13 -3.35 -9.53 -3.01
N VAL A 14 -4.64 -9.27 -3.19
CA VAL A 14 -5.14 -8.01 -3.76
C VAL A 14 -4.88 -6.86 -2.77
N LEU A 15 -4.24 -5.80 -3.25
CA LEU A 15 -3.99 -4.58 -2.47
C LEU A 15 -5.01 -3.49 -2.80
N LEU A 16 -5.20 -3.24 -4.08
CA LEU A 16 -6.04 -2.17 -4.60
C LEU A 16 -6.78 -2.70 -5.82
N ASN A 17 -8.03 -2.28 -5.96
CA ASN A 17 -8.81 -2.52 -7.16
C ASN A 17 -9.56 -1.24 -7.50
N LEU A 18 -8.90 -0.34 -8.23
CA LEU A 18 -9.36 1.01 -8.52
C LEU A 18 -9.19 1.30 -10.02
N PRO A 19 -9.95 2.27 -10.57
CA PRO A 19 -9.73 2.72 -11.95
C PRO A 19 -8.32 3.31 -12.12
N GLU A 20 -7.75 3.15 -13.31
CA GLU A 20 -6.37 3.58 -13.63
C GLU A 20 -6.10 5.06 -13.30
N GLU A 21 -7.10 5.93 -13.48
CA GLU A 21 -7.00 7.35 -13.16
C GLU A 21 -6.74 7.59 -11.66
N GLU A 22 -7.43 6.84 -10.79
CA GLU A 22 -7.23 6.91 -9.34
C GLU A 22 -5.90 6.26 -8.93
N ILE A 23 -5.51 5.15 -9.56
CA ILE A 23 -4.19 4.52 -9.35
C ILE A 23 -3.07 5.51 -9.65
N SER A 24 -3.18 6.27 -10.75
CA SER A 24 -2.18 7.28 -11.11
C SER A 24 -2.08 8.41 -10.09
N ARG A 25 -3.17 8.74 -9.37
CA ARG A 25 -3.18 9.73 -8.29
C ARG A 25 -2.55 9.21 -7.00
N LEU A 26 -2.57 7.89 -6.81
CA LEU A 26 -1.96 7.20 -5.68
C LEU A 26 -0.48 6.85 -5.92
N ASN A 27 0.03 7.10 -7.11
CA ASN A 27 1.41 6.81 -7.47
C ASN A 27 2.40 7.49 -6.51
N GLY A 28 3.40 6.74 -6.01
CA GLY A 28 4.36 7.20 -5.02
C GLY A 28 3.92 7.05 -3.55
N LEU A 29 2.71 6.54 -3.29
CA LEU A 29 2.26 6.21 -1.93
C LEU A 29 2.69 4.80 -1.52
N THR A 30 2.84 4.60 -0.21
CA THR A 30 3.09 3.29 0.38
C THR A 30 1.81 2.65 0.91
N PHE A 31 1.62 1.38 0.60
CA PHE A 31 0.49 0.55 1.01
C PHE A 31 0.98 -0.60 1.88
N ARG A 32 0.25 -0.89 2.95
CA ARG A 32 0.51 -2.06 3.77
C ARG A 32 -0.37 -3.22 3.29
N CYS A 33 0.24 -4.34 2.95
CA CYS A 33 -0.49 -5.54 2.61
C CYS A 33 -1.19 -6.11 3.86
N GLU A 34 -2.50 -6.32 3.79
CA GLU A 34 -3.26 -6.90 4.90
C GLU A 34 -2.93 -8.37 5.14
N SER A 35 -2.55 -9.11 4.08
CA SER A 35 -2.26 -10.55 4.19
C SER A 35 -0.87 -10.85 4.76
N CYS A 36 0.18 -10.16 4.29
CA CYS A 36 1.55 -10.42 4.75
C CYS A 36 2.15 -9.31 5.62
N GLY A 37 1.43 -8.20 5.83
CA GLY A 37 1.86 -7.10 6.69
C GLY A 37 2.97 -6.21 6.13
N HIS A 38 3.56 -6.56 4.98
CA HIS A 38 4.65 -5.80 4.35
C HIS A 38 4.18 -4.48 3.76
N LYS A 39 5.04 -3.46 3.83
CA LYS A 39 4.86 -2.18 3.15
C LYS A 39 5.38 -2.26 1.72
N LEU A 40 4.61 -1.71 0.80
CA LEU A 40 4.84 -1.76 -0.63
C LEU A 40 4.67 -0.35 -1.19
N LEU A 41 5.63 0.11 -1.96
CA LEU A 41 5.56 1.38 -2.67
C LEU A 41 4.86 1.16 -4.02
N LEU A 42 3.83 1.95 -4.31
CA LEU A 42 3.15 1.96 -5.60
C LEU A 42 3.95 2.82 -6.59
N ASP A 43 4.35 2.22 -7.70
CA ASP A 43 5.02 2.88 -8.83
C ASP A 43 4.22 2.59 -10.11
N GLY A 44 3.34 3.53 -10.46
CA GLY A 44 2.35 3.39 -11.51
C GLY A 44 1.38 2.24 -11.23
N THR A 45 1.42 1.20 -12.05
CA THR A 45 0.62 -0.03 -11.92
C THR A 45 1.38 -1.19 -11.29
N ASN A 46 2.61 -0.95 -10.82
CA ASN A 46 3.44 -1.96 -10.16
C ASN A 46 3.65 -1.60 -8.70
N VAL A 47 3.97 -2.61 -7.89
CA VAL A 47 4.37 -2.41 -6.50
C VAL A 47 5.71 -3.06 -6.23
N SER A 48 6.54 -2.37 -5.47
CA SER A 48 7.83 -2.86 -5.00
C SER A 48 7.85 -2.88 -3.48
N LYS A 49 8.62 -3.79 -2.89
CA LYS A 49 8.77 -3.83 -1.43
C LYS A 49 9.47 -2.56 -0.98
N ASP A 50 8.81 -1.81 -0.11
CA ASP A 50 9.40 -0.63 0.48
C ASP A 50 10.53 -1.08 1.44
N MET A 51 11.77 -0.73 1.09
CA MET A 51 12.95 -1.02 1.90
C MET A 51 13.32 0.14 2.83
N SER A 52 12.50 1.20 2.89
CA SER A 52 12.76 2.27 3.85
C SER A 52 12.58 1.67 5.24
N ALA A 53 13.70 1.57 5.97
CA ALA A 53 13.74 1.01 7.29
C ALA A 53 12.67 1.69 8.14
N ASP A 54 11.87 0.89 8.84
CA ASP A 54 10.77 1.31 9.70
C ASP A 54 11.27 2.32 10.76
N THR A 55 11.22 3.62 10.47
CA THR A 55 11.51 4.67 11.48
C THR A 55 10.27 5.46 11.90
N THR A 56 9.08 5.16 11.36
CA THR A 56 7.89 5.99 11.64
C THR A 56 6.58 5.19 11.61
N TYR A 57 6.47 4.18 12.48
CA TYR A 57 5.16 3.67 12.92
C TYR A 57 5.03 3.81 14.45
N ASN A 58 5.06 5.06 14.93
CA ASN A 58 4.69 5.45 16.29
C ASN A 58 3.91 6.78 16.28
N LEU A 59 2.90 6.92 15.40
CA LEU A 59 2.07 8.14 15.34
C LEU A 59 0.55 7.91 15.50
N TYR A 60 0.11 6.69 15.85
CA TYR A 60 -1.29 6.42 16.22
C TYR A 60 -1.45 5.68 17.56
N LYS A 61 -0.62 6.00 18.55
CA LYS A 61 -1.08 5.97 19.95
C LYS A 61 -1.72 7.33 20.26
N TYR A 62 -2.85 7.61 19.63
CA TYR A 62 -3.79 8.55 20.22
C TYR A 62 -4.56 7.76 21.28
N ASP A 63 -4.32 8.15 22.54
CA ASP A 63 -5.24 8.09 23.66
C ASP A 63 -6.60 7.45 23.37
N LEU A 64 -6.82 6.24 23.91
CA LEU A 64 -8.11 5.94 24.49
C LEU A 64 -7.91 5.88 26.01
N ASN A 65 -8.21 7.01 26.65
CA ASN A 65 -8.60 7.09 28.05
C ASN A 65 -9.72 6.06 28.32
N ILE A 66 -9.50 5.14 29.26
CA ILE A 66 -10.47 4.60 30.23
C ILE A 66 -9.68 4.11 31.45
#